data_AF-A0A7J7FAV9-F1
#
_entry.id   AF-A0A7J7FAV9-F1
#
_cell.length_a   1.000
_cell.length_b   1.000
_cell.length_c   1.000
_cell.angle_alpha   90.00
_cell.angle_beta   90.00
_cell.angle_gamma   90.00
#
_symmetry.space_group_name_H-M   'P 1'
#
loop_
_entity.id
_entity.type
_entity.pdbx_description
1 polymer ?
#
loop_
_entity_poly.entity_id
_entity_poly.type
_entity_poly.pdbx_seq_one_letter_code
_entity_poly.pdbx_strand_id
1 'polypeptide(L)'
;LDSLSVMDLAGTSSSFQSDLDFCPDCGSVLPLPGAQDTVTCTRCGFSINVRDFEGKVVKTSFVFHKLGTAMPMSMEEGPEFQGPVVS
;
A
#
# COMPACT_ATOMS: atom_id res chain seq x y z
N LEU A 1 10.59 -28.19 -17.51
CA LEU A 1 10.16 -28.58 -16.15
C LEU A 1 10.87 -27.68 -15.17
N ASP A 2 10.28 -26.53 -14.84
CA ASP A 2 10.43 -25.88 -13.53
C ASP A 2 9.52 -24.65 -13.52
N SER A 3 8.34 -24.78 -12.94
CA SER A 3 7.47 -23.71 -12.44
C SER A 3 6.29 -24.39 -11.75
N LEU A 4 6.60 -25.29 -10.82
CA LEU A 4 5.62 -25.82 -9.89
C LEU A 4 5.46 -24.75 -8.79
N SER A 5 4.80 -23.64 -9.13
CA SER A 5 4.39 -22.67 -8.12
C SER A 5 3.27 -23.32 -7.31
N VAL A 6 3.71 -23.92 -6.21
CA VAL A 6 3.02 -24.12 -4.92
C VAL A 6 1.51 -23.89 -5.00
N MET A 7 0.76 -24.99 -5.02
CA MET A 7 -0.66 -24.97 -4.71
C MET A 7 -0.84 -24.43 -3.29
N ASP A 8 -1.49 -23.27 -3.15
CA ASP A 8 -2.06 -22.88 -1.86
C ASP A 8 -3.48 -23.45 -1.74
N LEU A 9 -3.68 -24.06 -0.58
CA LEU A 9 -4.71 -25.03 -0.25
C LEU A 9 -6.00 -24.30 0.14
N ALA A 10 -7.04 -24.43 -0.70
CA ALA A 10 -8.46 -24.31 -0.36
C ALA A 10 -8.88 -23.19 0.62
N GLY A 11 -9.21 -22.02 0.08
CA GLY A 11 -10.03 -21.02 0.76
C GLY A 11 -10.12 -19.73 -0.04
N THR A 12 -11.25 -19.51 -0.73
CA THR A 12 -11.61 -18.29 -1.47
C THR A 12 -10.52 -17.70 -2.36
N SER A 13 -10.63 -17.90 -3.68
CA SER A 13 -9.83 -17.15 -4.65
C SER A 13 -9.91 -15.66 -4.32
N SER A 14 -8.79 -15.08 -3.89
CA SER A 14 -8.68 -13.63 -3.71
C SER A 14 -9.13 -12.95 -4.99
N SER A 15 -10.01 -11.96 -4.87
CA SER A 15 -10.48 -11.21 -6.04
C SER A 15 -9.36 -10.40 -6.71
N PHE A 16 -8.26 -10.17 -5.98
CA PHE A 16 -7.12 -9.36 -6.43
C PHE A 16 -5.78 -9.95 -6.00
N GLN A 17 -4.73 -9.76 -6.81
CA GLN A 17 -3.36 -9.94 -6.32
C GLN A 17 -2.95 -8.61 -5.66
N SER A 18 -2.72 -8.61 -4.34
CA SER A 18 -2.39 -7.40 -3.59
C SER A 18 -1.11 -7.56 -2.78
N ASP A 19 -0.41 -6.45 -2.52
CA ASP A 19 0.65 -6.41 -1.51
C ASP A 19 0.05 -6.65 -0.12
N LEU A 20 0.82 -7.18 0.83
CA LEU A 20 0.34 -7.44 2.21
C LEU A 20 -0.12 -6.19 2.97
N ASP A 21 0.12 -5.00 2.43
CA ASP A 21 -0.38 -3.74 2.99
C ASP A 21 -1.87 -3.54 2.63
N PHE A 22 -2.42 -4.34 1.72
CA PHE A 22 -3.80 -4.26 1.24
C PHE A 22 -4.50 -5.61 1.34
N CYS A 23 -5.78 -5.57 1.70
CA CYS A 23 -6.61 -6.74 1.81
C CYS A 23 -6.90 -7.35 0.42
N PRO A 24 -6.58 -8.62 0.18
CA PRO A 24 -6.84 -9.29 -1.09
C PRO A 24 -8.32 -9.33 -1.49
N ASP A 25 -9.22 -9.43 -0.49
CA ASP A 25 -10.65 -9.56 -0.75
C ASP A 25 -11.38 -8.24 -1.01
N CYS A 26 -11.01 -7.16 -0.32
CA CYS A 26 -11.78 -5.90 -0.35
C CYS A 26 -10.95 -4.66 -0.67
N GLY A 27 -9.64 -4.81 -0.92
CA GLY A 27 -8.73 -3.72 -1.31
C GLY A 27 -8.47 -2.69 -0.20
N SER A 28 -8.98 -2.89 1.01
CA SER A 28 -8.76 -1.97 2.13
C SER A 28 -7.34 -2.10 2.67
N VAL A 29 -6.73 -1.00 3.11
CA VAL A 29 -5.42 -1.02 3.76
C VAL A 29 -5.51 -1.86 5.04
N LEU A 30 -4.59 -2.82 5.19
CA LEU A 30 -4.50 -3.66 6.38
C LEU A 30 -3.83 -2.91 7.53
N PRO A 31 -4.26 -3.13 8.78
CA PRO A 31 -3.61 -2.51 9.92
C PRO A 31 -2.19 -3.06 10.08
N LEU A 32 -1.31 -2.28 10.72
CA LEU A 32 0.06 -2.71 10.98
C LEU A 32 0.07 -3.94 11.92
N PRO A 33 1.02 -4.88 11.73
CA PRO A 33 1.26 -5.96 12.67
C PRO A 33 1.52 -5.41 14.08
N GLY A 34 0.77 -5.93 15.06
CA GLY A 34 0.88 -5.56 16.47
C GLY A 34 1.45 -6.70 17.32
N ALA A 35 0.96 -6.84 18.55
CA ALA A 35 1.33 -7.93 19.45
C ALA A 35 0.65 -9.29 19.13
N GLN A 36 -0.26 -9.32 18.16
CA GLN A 36 -1.02 -10.51 17.75
C GLN A 36 -0.30 -11.24 16.61
N ASP A 37 -0.50 -12.55 16.50
CA ASP A 37 0.10 -13.37 15.44
C ASP A 37 -0.61 -13.22 14.07
N THR A 38 -1.69 -12.44 14.00
CA THR A 38 -2.44 -12.20 12.76
C THR A 38 -2.80 -10.73 12.58
N VAL A 39 -2.86 -10.32 11.32
CA VAL A 39 -3.42 -9.04 10.87
C VAL A 39 -4.79 -9.30 10.26
N THR A 40 -5.82 -8.70 10.85
CA THR A 40 -7.21 -8.88 10.39
C THR A 40 -7.71 -7.61 9.72
N CYS A 41 -8.27 -7.74 8.51
CA CYS A 41 -8.95 -6.66 7.81
C CYS A 41 -10.17 -6.22 8.61
N THR A 42 -10.23 -4.94 8.97
CA THR A 42 -11.36 -4.35 9.71
C THR A 42 -12.63 -4.24 8.89
N ARG A 43 -12.56 -4.43 7.56
CA ARG A 43 -13.69 -4.28 6.65
C ARG A 43 -14.41 -5.58 6.37
N CYS A 44 -13.67 -6.63 6.00
CA CYS A 44 -14.25 -7.93 5.61
C CYS A 44 -13.89 -9.09 6.56
N GLY A 45 -12.98 -8.90 7.53
CA GLY A 45 -12.58 -9.95 8.47
C GLY A 45 -11.52 -10.93 7.96
N PHE A 46 -11.05 -10.76 6.71
CA PHE A 46 -9.92 -11.53 6.17
C PHE A 46 -8.69 -11.42 7.08
N SER A 47 -7.96 -12.51 7.29
CA SER A 47 -6.83 -12.55 8.24
C SER A 47 -5.58 -13.16 7.62
N ILE A 48 -4.43 -12.51 7.84
CA ILE A 48 -3.10 -12.92 7.36
C ILE A 48 -2.20 -13.17 8.57
N ASN A 49 -1.24 -14.09 8.48
CA ASN A 49 -0.27 -14.33 9.54
C ASN A 49 0.80 -13.23 9.56
N VAL A 50 1.22 -12.75 10.74
CA VAL A 50 2.27 -11.71 10.83
C VAL A 50 3.61 -12.15 10.25
N ARG A 51 3.89 -13.46 10.19
CA ARG A 51 5.09 -14.00 9.56
C ARG A 51 5.18 -13.66 8.08
N ASP A 52 4.05 -13.45 7.41
CA ASP A 52 4.05 -13.07 5.99
C ASP A 52 4.63 -11.65 5.81
N PHE A 53 4.56 -10.80 6.84
CA PHE A 53 5.15 -9.46 6.84
C PHE A 53 6.66 -9.47 7.12
N GLU A 54 7.25 -10.61 7.50
CA GLU A 54 8.68 -10.71 7.80
C GLU A 54 9.53 -10.44 6.54
N GLY A 55 10.56 -9.61 6.68
CA GLY A 55 11.47 -9.27 5.58
C GLY A 55 10.96 -8.19 4.61
N LYS A 56 9.76 -7.63 4.81
CA LYS A 56 9.32 -6.43 4.09
C LYS A 56 10.13 -5.20 4.52
N VAL A 57 10.78 -4.54 3.57
CA VAL A 57 11.57 -3.31 3.82
C VAL A 57 11.04 -2.17 2.95
N VAL A 58 10.53 -1.12 3.58
CA VAL A 58 10.15 0.13 2.91
C VAL A 58 11.35 1.06 2.91
N LYS A 59 11.84 1.44 1.71
CA LYS A 59 12.94 2.40 1.55
C LYS A 59 12.36 3.72 1.04
N THR A 60 12.55 4.79 1.81
CA THR A 60 12.17 6.15 1.41
C THR A 60 13.43 7.00 1.29
N SER A 61 13.60 7.69 0.17
CA SER A 61 14.67 8.66 -0.04
C SER A 61 14.08 10.06 -0.18
N PHE A 62 14.74 11.05 0.42
CA PHE A 62 14.39 12.46 0.29
C PHE A 62 15.53 13.19 -0.40
N VAL A 63 15.22 13.88 -1.50
CA VAL A 63 16.19 14.69 -2.24
C VAL A 63 15.94 16.15 -1.91
N PHE A 64 16.85 16.78 -1.18
CA PHE A 64 16.81 18.21 -0.93
C PHE A 64 17.32 18.96 -2.16
N HIS A 65 16.53 19.90 -2.67
CA HIS A 65 17.02 20.86 -3.66
C HIS A 65 18.03 21.81 -3.02
N LYS A 66 19.12 22.14 -3.74
CA LYS A 66 20.09 23.12 -3.27
C LYS A 66 19.42 24.50 -3.18
N LEU A 67 19.46 25.11 -1.99
CA LEU A 67 19.06 26.50 -1.81
C LEU A 67 20.02 27.38 -2.61
N GLY A 68 19.50 28.10 -3.62
CA GLY A 68 20.26 28.97 -4.51
C GLY A 68 20.12 28.70 -6.01
N THR A 69 19.45 27.61 -6.41
CA THR A 69 19.13 27.36 -7.85
C THR A 69 17.70 27.77 -8.21
N ALA A 70 16.89 28.20 -7.24
CA ALA A 70 15.59 28.81 -7.51
C ALA A 70 15.80 30.22 -8.06
N MET A 71 15.85 30.34 -9.39
CA MET A 71 15.43 31.58 -10.03
C MET A 71 13.96 31.80 -9.64
N PRO A 72 13.54 33.03 -9.29
CA PRO A 72 12.11 33.31 -9.11
C PRO A 72 11.44 33.02 -10.45
N MET A 73 10.77 31.87 -10.56
CA MET A 73 9.81 31.66 -11.64
C MET A 73 8.71 32.68 -11.40
N SER A 74 8.51 33.58 -12.38
CA SER A 74 7.27 34.34 -12.48
C SER A 74 6.12 33.36 -12.29
N MET A 75 5.29 33.61 -11.29
CA MET A 75 4.15 32.77 -10.97
C MET A 75 3.15 32.86 -12.11
N GLU A 76 3.26 31.98 -13.10
CA GLU A 76 2.14 31.67 -13.97
C GLU A 76 1.22 30.78 -13.14
N GLU A 77 0.14 31.38 -12.66
CA GLU A 77 -0.90 30.78 -11.85
C GLU A 77 -1.54 29.63 -12.64
N GLY A 78 -1.00 28.42 -12.47
CA GLY A 78 -1.62 27.20 -12.98
C GLY A 78 -2.98 27.01 -12.31
N PRO A 79 -3.98 26.43 -13.00
CA PRO A 79 -5.32 26.30 -12.45
C PRO A 79 -5.27 25.53 -11.13
N GLU A 80 -5.71 26.19 -10.08
CA GLU A 80 -5.93 25.64 -8.76
C GLU A 80 -6.92 24.46 -8.85
N PHE A 81 -6.45 23.25 -8.56
CA PHE A 81 -7.32 22.07 -8.50
C PHE A 81 -8.20 22.18 -7.25
N GLN A 82 -9.42 22.71 -7.43
CA GLN A 82 -10.45 22.67 -6.41
C GLN A 82 -10.85 21.20 -6.19
N GLY A 83 -10.68 20.71 -4.96
CA GLY A 83 -11.02 19.35 -4.58
C GLY A 83 -12.51 19.04 -4.77
N PRO A 84 -12.93 17.77 -4.61
CA PRO A 84 -14.32 17.38 -4.82
C PRO A 84 -15.28 18.19 -3.96
N VAL A 85 -16.19 18.93 -4.59
CA VAL A 85 -17.26 19.65 -3.88
C VAL A 85 -18.36 18.65 -3.56
N VAL A 86 -18.62 18.46 -2.28
CA VAL A 86 -19.71 17.59 -1.81
C VAL A 86 -21.00 18.41 -1.85
N SER A 87 -21.99 17.95 -2.62
CA SER A 87 -23.34 18.53 -2.69
C SER A 87 -24.27 17.96 -1.64
#